data_AF-A0A3R6R0H8-F1
#
_entry.id   AF-A0A3R6R0H8-F1
#
_cell.length_a   1.000
_cell.length_b   1.000
_cell.length_c   1.000
_cell.angle_alpha   90.00
_cell.angle_beta   90.00
_cell.angle_gamma   90.00
#
_symmetry.space_group_name_H-M   'P 1'
#
loop_
_entity.id
_entity.type
_entity.pdbx_description
1 polymer ?
#
loop_
_entity_poly.entity_id
_entity_poly.type
_entity_poly.pdbx_seq_one_letter_code
_entity_poly.pdbx_strand_id
1 'polypeptide(L)'
;MTEIEAYQEYIRCKHNAFCKAVIRYAAIGKIIRLRQKWEREISLGYLTNEKFVQFAEPEPDEEHPFIVCGQTVLLCNVTLAAALSTLPEQAQEEIFRYYFLHQPQRVIGAYFGQTRSTAGRHIQLALQRLREEMEVSRHE
;
A
#
# COMPACT_ATOMS: atom_id res chain seq x y z
N MET A 1 67.04 31.32 -12.95
CA MET A 1 66.06 30.43 -13.61
C MET A 1 66.72 29.85 -14.84
N THR A 2 66.98 28.55 -14.85
CA THR A 2 67.52 27.87 -16.03
C THR A 2 66.41 27.70 -17.07
N GLU A 3 66.77 27.63 -18.35
CA GLU A 3 65.81 27.47 -19.46
C GLU A 3 64.91 26.23 -19.27
N ILE A 4 65.46 25.18 -18.64
CA ILE A 4 64.76 23.93 -18.30
C ILE A 4 63.67 24.18 -17.25
N GLU A 5 63.95 24.96 -16.21
CA GLU A 5 62.97 25.31 -15.17
C GLU A 5 61.83 26.16 -15.76
N ALA A 6 62.14 27.12 -16.64
CA ALA A 6 61.14 27.94 -17.31
C ALA A 6 60.23 27.09 -18.22
N TYR A 7 60.80 26.13 -18.94
CA TYR A 7 60.05 25.20 -19.78
C TYR A 7 59.15 24.26 -18.96
N GLN A 8 59.64 23.73 -17.84
CA GLN A 8 58.85 22.92 -16.91
C GLN A 8 57.68 23.70 -16.30
N GLU A 9 57.91 24.96 -15.92
CA GLU A 9 56.85 25.81 -15.38
C GLU A 9 55.80 26.17 -16.44
N TYR A 10 56.22 26.40 -17.69
CA TYR A 10 55.29 26.57 -18.81
C TYR A 10 54.39 25.34 -19.01
N ILE A 11 54.94 24.12 -18.95
CA ILE A 11 54.16 22.88 -19.05
C ILE A 11 53.16 22.79 -17.89
N ARG A 12 53.59 23.07 -16.66
CA ARG A 12 52.72 23.07 -15.47
C ARG A 12 51.58 24.07 -15.59
N CYS A 13 51.88 25.31 -15.99
CA CYS A 13 50.89 26.35 -16.19
C CYS A 13 49.87 25.96 -17.27
N LYS A 14 50.35 25.41 -18.40
CA LYS A 14 49.47 24.97 -19.50
C LYS A 14 48.56 23.82 -19.08
N HIS A 15 49.10 22.83 -18.37
CA HIS A 15 48.32 21.72 -17.84
C HIS A 15 47.29 22.18 -16.80
N ASN A 16 47.67 23.06 -15.88
CA ASN A 16 46.75 23.64 -14.89
C ASN A 16 45.61 24.43 -15.57
N ALA A 17 45.93 25.23 -16.59
CA ALA A 17 44.93 25.96 -17.37
C ALA A 17 43.95 25.00 -18.07
N PHE A 18 44.45 23.90 -18.64
CA PHE A 18 43.63 22.85 -19.23
C PHE A 18 42.69 22.21 -18.18
N CYS A 19 43.22 21.79 -17.03
CA CYS A 19 42.41 21.18 -15.97
C CYS A 19 41.31 22.13 -15.45
N LYS A 20 41.65 23.41 -15.24
CA LYS A 20 40.67 24.43 -14.84
C LYS A 20 39.57 24.62 -15.89
N ALA A 21 39.94 24.62 -17.17
CA ALA A 21 38.96 24.71 -18.26
C ALA A 21 38.02 23.50 -18.28
N VAL A 22 38.56 22.27 -18.17
CA VAL A 22 37.76 21.05 -18.14
C VAL A 22 36.75 21.06 -16.99
N ILE A 23 37.18 21.40 -15.77
CA ILE A 23 36.29 21.48 -14.60
C ILE A 23 35.20 22.54 -14.82
N ARG A 24 35.59 23.72 -15.32
CA ARG A 24 34.65 24.82 -15.58
C ARG A 24 33.58 24.41 -16.59
N TYR A 25 33.96 23.80 -17.71
CA TYR A 25 33.00 23.38 -18.74
C TYR A 25 32.13 22.23 -18.28
N ALA A 26 32.67 21.28 -17.50
CA ALA A 26 31.87 20.21 -16.90
C ALA A 26 30.82 20.77 -15.93
N ALA A 27 31.19 21.75 -15.10
CA ALA A 27 30.28 22.43 -14.18
C ALA A 27 29.19 23.22 -14.93
N ILE A 28 29.56 24.00 -15.95
CA ILE A 28 28.61 24.71 -16.81
C ILE A 28 27.62 23.73 -17.46
N GLY A 29 28.11 22.62 -18.01
CA GLY A 29 27.28 21.59 -18.61
C GLY A 29 26.29 20.98 -17.62
N LYS A 30 26.70 20.73 -16.36
CA LYS A 30 25.81 20.25 -15.30
C LYS A 30 24.75 21.28 -14.92
N ILE A 31 25.12 22.55 -14.77
CA ILE A 31 24.19 23.64 -14.46
C ILE A 31 23.12 23.78 -15.55
N ILE A 32 23.51 23.75 -16.82
CA ILE A 32 22.58 23.83 -17.95
C ILE A 32 21.58 22.67 -17.91
N ARG A 33 22.05 21.44 -17.69
CA ARG A 33 21.18 20.26 -17.59
C ARG A 33 20.20 20.34 -16.42
N LEU A 34 20.66 20.82 -15.26
CA LEU A 34 19.80 21.01 -14.09
C LEU A 34 18.72 22.06 -14.38
N ARG A 35 19.07 23.18 -14.99
CA ARG A 35 18.12 24.22 -15.36
C ARG A 35 17.07 23.71 -16.35
N GLN A 36 17.47 22.97 -17.38
CA GLN A 36 16.54 22.34 -18.32
C GLN A 36 15.59 21.34 -17.65
N LYS A 37 16.08 20.63 -16.61
CA LYS A 37 15.25 19.72 -15.82
C LYS A 37 14.22 20.52 -15.00
N TRP A 38 14.67 21.55 -14.29
CA TRP A 38 13.80 22.40 -13.47
C TRP A 38 12.75 23.16 -14.29
N GLU A 39 13.05 23.56 -15.52
CA GLU A 39 12.07 24.19 -16.43
C GLU A 39 10.96 23.22 -16.89
N ARG A 40 11.23 21.90 -16.84
CA ARG A 40 10.25 20.85 -17.16
C ARG A 40 9.55 20.28 -15.93
N GLU A 41 10.16 20.43 -14.75
CA GLU A 41 9.58 19.99 -13.49
C GLU A 41 8.48 20.96 -13.05
N ILE A 42 7.36 20.38 -12.61
CA ILE A 42 6.23 21.13 -12.06
C ILE A 42 6.38 21.13 -10.54
N SER A 43 6.18 22.29 -9.91
CA SER A 43 6.21 22.39 -8.44
C SER A 43 5.17 21.47 -7.81
N LEU A 44 5.53 20.79 -6.72
CA LEU A 44 4.57 20.00 -5.94
C LEU A 44 3.42 20.86 -5.38
N GLY A 45 3.64 22.17 -5.19
CA GLY A 45 2.58 23.11 -4.83
C GLY A 45 1.56 23.37 -5.95
N TYR A 46 1.84 22.95 -7.20
CA TYR A 46 0.84 22.93 -8.28
C TYR A 46 -0.06 21.67 -8.21
N LEU A 47 0.34 20.67 -7.42
CA LEU A 47 -0.43 19.43 -7.24
C LEU A 47 -1.50 19.55 -6.14
N THR A 48 -1.58 20.67 -5.42
CA THR A 48 -2.59 20.85 -4.37
C THR A 48 -4.00 20.95 -4.95
N ASN A 49 -4.72 19.82 -4.84
CA ASN A 49 -5.98 19.65 -4.11
C ASN A 49 -7.30 19.34 -4.83
N GLU A 50 -7.42 19.38 -6.16
CA GLU A 50 -8.70 18.97 -6.79
C GLU A 50 -8.55 18.05 -8.01
N LYS A 51 -7.51 18.25 -8.83
CA LYS A 51 -7.36 17.49 -10.09
C LYS A 51 -6.63 16.15 -9.96
N PHE A 52 -5.95 15.92 -8.83
CA PHE A 52 -5.06 14.76 -8.63
C PHE A 52 -5.45 13.88 -7.44
N VAL A 53 -6.66 14.06 -6.88
CA VAL A 53 -7.21 13.20 -5.81
C VAL A 53 -7.20 11.71 -6.21
N GLN A 54 -7.27 11.41 -7.52
CA GLN A 54 -7.17 10.05 -8.06
C GLN A 54 -5.81 9.37 -7.84
N PHE A 55 -4.75 10.14 -7.56
CA PHE A 55 -3.41 9.64 -7.27
C PHE A 55 -3.06 9.64 -5.78
N ALA A 56 -3.93 10.21 -4.94
CA ALA A 56 -3.79 10.05 -3.51
C ALA A 56 -4.07 8.59 -3.16
N GLU A 57 -3.35 8.05 -2.17
CA GLU A 57 -3.81 6.81 -1.54
C GLU A 57 -5.22 7.07 -1.00
N PRO A 58 -6.19 6.18 -1.27
CA PRO A 58 -7.49 6.30 -0.65
C PRO A 58 -7.29 6.38 0.86
N GLU A 59 -8.02 7.26 1.52
CA GLU A 59 -8.05 7.31 2.98
C GLU A 59 -8.29 5.88 3.51
N PRO A 60 -7.58 5.46 4.56
CA PRO A 60 -7.76 4.11 5.11
C PRO A 60 -9.24 3.93 5.46
N ASP A 61 -9.83 2.84 4.98
CA ASP A 61 -11.21 2.49 5.31
C ASP A 61 -11.38 2.47 6.83
N GLU A 62 -12.48 3.04 7.32
CA GLU A 62 -12.82 2.97 8.74
C GLU A 62 -12.83 1.50 9.21
N GLU A 63 -12.07 1.20 10.27
CA GLU A 63 -11.97 -0.15 10.82
C GLU A 63 -13.12 -0.42 11.79
N HIS A 64 -13.89 -1.48 11.50
CA HIS A 64 -15.07 -1.87 12.26
C HIS A 64 -14.79 -3.15 13.05
N PRO A 65 -14.90 -3.13 14.39
CA PRO A 65 -14.64 -4.30 15.21
C PRO A 65 -15.78 -5.31 15.14
N PHE A 66 -15.44 -6.56 14.90
CA PHE A 66 -16.30 -7.74 15.01
C PHE A 66 -15.74 -8.66 16.09
N ILE A 67 -16.53 -8.95 17.13
CA ILE A 67 -16.09 -9.69 18.31
C ILE A 67 -16.72 -11.09 18.31
N VAL A 68 -15.90 -12.13 18.24
CA VAL A 68 -16.34 -13.54 18.29
C VAL A 68 -15.33 -14.38 19.06
N CYS A 69 -15.82 -15.31 19.88
CA CYS A 69 -14.98 -16.19 20.72
C CYS A 69 -13.97 -15.43 21.61
N GLY A 70 -14.29 -14.19 22.02
CA GLY A 70 -13.37 -13.33 22.78
C GLY A 70 -12.23 -12.73 21.95
N GLN A 71 -12.23 -12.90 20.63
CA GLN A 71 -11.27 -12.30 19.71
C GLN A 71 -11.93 -11.14 18.96
N THR A 72 -11.16 -10.10 18.65
CA THR A 72 -11.61 -8.95 17.87
C THR A 72 -10.99 -8.99 16.48
N VAL A 73 -11.83 -8.92 15.46
CA VAL A 73 -11.46 -8.83 14.05
C VAL A 73 -11.81 -7.43 13.55
N LEU A 74 -10.88 -6.79 12.85
CA LEU A 74 -11.10 -5.47 12.25
C LEU A 74 -11.50 -5.64 10.79
N LEU A 75 -12.65 -5.07 10.42
CA LEU A 75 -13.22 -5.16 9.08
C LEU A 75 -13.31 -3.77 8.46
N CYS A 76 -12.88 -3.64 7.20
CA CYS A 76 -12.99 -2.39 6.43
C CYS A 76 -14.43 -2.05 5.99
N ASN A 77 -15.41 -2.90 6.32
CA ASN A 77 -16.78 -2.75 5.84
C ASN A 77 -17.78 -2.81 7.00
N VAL A 78 -18.47 -1.69 7.22
CA VAL A 78 -19.48 -1.53 8.27
C VAL A 78 -20.67 -2.48 8.10
N THR A 79 -21.15 -2.66 6.88
CA THR A 79 -22.35 -3.48 6.62
C THR A 79 -22.03 -4.95 6.82
N LEU A 80 -20.82 -5.39 6.46
CA LEU A 80 -20.37 -6.74 6.76
C LEU A 80 -20.21 -6.98 8.27
N ALA A 81 -19.62 -6.03 9.01
CA ALA A 81 -19.47 -6.15 10.46
C ALA A 81 -20.83 -6.23 11.17
N ALA A 82 -21.79 -5.42 10.74
CA ALA A 82 -23.16 -5.45 11.23
C ALA A 82 -23.84 -6.79 10.89
N ALA A 83 -23.79 -7.23 9.62
CA ALA A 83 -24.42 -8.47 9.17
C ALA A 83 -23.81 -9.72 9.83
N LEU A 84 -22.50 -9.73 10.09
CA LEU A 84 -21.87 -10.80 10.86
C LEU A 84 -22.40 -10.85 12.30
N SER A 85 -22.66 -9.68 12.91
CA SER A 85 -23.17 -9.58 14.28
C SER A 85 -24.64 -10.01 14.39
N THR A 86 -25.42 -10.02 13.30
CA THR A 86 -26.82 -10.50 13.30
C THR A 86 -26.96 -12.02 13.13
N LEU A 87 -25.91 -12.71 12.71
CA LEU A 87 -25.91 -14.17 12.59
C LEU A 87 -26.06 -14.85 13.96
N PRO A 88 -26.58 -16.09 14.02
CA PRO A 88 -26.54 -16.89 15.24
C PRO A 88 -25.10 -17.14 15.71
N GLU A 89 -24.85 -17.18 17.03
CA GLU A 89 -23.51 -17.34 17.63
C GLU A 89 -22.70 -18.50 17.02
N GLN A 90 -23.33 -19.66 16.81
CA GLN A 90 -22.67 -20.79 16.19
C GLN A 90 -22.22 -20.48 14.75
N ALA A 91 -23.05 -19.81 13.95
CA ALA A 91 -22.70 -19.45 12.58
C ALA A 91 -21.60 -18.39 12.54
N GLN A 92 -21.60 -17.44 13.49
CA GLN A 92 -20.52 -16.49 13.66
C GLN A 92 -19.19 -17.19 13.95
N GLU A 93 -19.18 -18.14 14.89
CA GLU A 93 -17.98 -18.89 15.26
C GLU A 93 -17.50 -19.81 14.13
N GLU A 94 -18.41 -20.46 13.40
CA GLU A 94 -18.04 -21.29 12.24
C GLU A 94 -17.43 -20.45 11.11
N ILE A 95 -18.00 -19.28 10.79
CA ILE A 95 -17.42 -18.33 9.83
C ILE A 95 -16.06 -17.84 10.33
N PHE A 96 -15.98 -17.47 11.61
CA PHE A 96 -14.75 -16.99 12.21
C PHE A 96 -13.62 -18.02 12.08
N ARG A 97 -13.89 -19.27 12.48
CA ARG A 97 -12.93 -20.38 12.41
C ARG A 97 -12.54 -20.72 10.96
N TYR A 98 -13.47 -20.64 10.02
CA TYR A 98 -13.21 -21.01 8.63
C TYR A 98 -12.44 -19.93 7.86
N TYR A 99 -12.88 -18.67 7.92
CA TYR A 99 -12.31 -17.58 7.12
C TYR A 99 -11.14 -16.86 7.80
N PHE A 100 -11.17 -16.71 9.12
CA PHE A 100 -10.16 -15.94 9.84
C PHE A 100 -9.08 -16.83 10.47
N LEU A 101 -9.46 -18.01 10.99
CA LEU A 101 -8.49 -18.99 11.50
C LEU A 101 -8.07 -20.04 10.47
N HIS A 102 -8.64 -20.02 9.27
CA HIS A 102 -8.36 -20.98 8.18
C HIS A 102 -8.46 -22.46 8.58
N GLN A 103 -9.36 -22.78 9.51
CA GLN A 103 -9.55 -24.15 9.97
C GLN A 103 -10.37 -24.95 8.94
N PRO A 104 -9.98 -26.20 8.64
CA PRO A 104 -10.74 -27.02 7.70
C PRO A 104 -12.08 -27.43 8.33
N GLN A 105 -13.13 -27.57 7.50
CA GLN A 105 -14.49 -27.95 7.92
C GLN A 105 -14.55 -29.21 8.79
N ARG A 106 -13.63 -30.16 8.61
CA ARG A 106 -13.53 -31.36 9.47
C ARG A 106 -13.17 -31.04 10.92
N VAL A 107 -12.29 -30.06 11.14
CA VAL A 107 -11.85 -29.62 12.48
C VAL A 107 -12.95 -28.78 13.12
N ILE A 108 -13.60 -27.92 12.35
CA ILE A 108 -14.75 -27.13 12.80
C ILE A 108 -15.91 -28.05 13.20
N GLY A 109 -16.25 -29.03 12.35
CA GLY A 109 -17.25 -30.04 12.66
C GLY A 109 -16.91 -30.80 13.94
N ALA A 110 -15.68 -31.29 14.08
CA ALA A 110 -15.25 -31.98 15.31
C ALA A 110 -15.39 -31.11 16.57
N TYR A 111 -15.08 -29.81 16.47
CA TYR A 111 -15.25 -28.85 17.58
C TYR A 111 -16.72 -28.72 18.02
N PHE A 112 -17.65 -28.71 17.07
CA PHE A 112 -19.10 -28.66 17.36
C PHE A 112 -19.76 -30.03 17.55
N GLY A 113 -19.02 -31.13 17.55
CA GLY A 113 -19.58 -32.49 17.62
C GLY A 113 -20.37 -32.90 16.37
N GLN A 114 -20.05 -32.33 15.21
CA GLN A 114 -20.73 -32.49 13.94
C GLN A 114 -19.86 -33.15 12.87
N THR A 115 -20.49 -33.66 11.82
CA THR A 115 -19.78 -34.17 10.63
C THR A 115 -19.20 -33.01 9.80
N ARG A 116 -18.17 -33.32 8.99
CA ARG A 116 -17.59 -32.35 8.04
C ARG A 116 -18.64 -31.73 7.11
N SER A 117 -19.60 -32.52 6.64
CA SER A 117 -20.65 -32.05 5.72
C SER A 117 -21.66 -31.13 6.41
N THR A 118 -21.97 -31.38 7.68
CA THR A 118 -22.85 -30.51 8.47
C THR A 118 -22.22 -29.13 8.66
N ALA A 119 -20.95 -29.09 9.10
CA ALA A 119 -20.21 -27.82 9.24
C ALA A 119 -20.11 -27.07 7.90
N GLY A 120 -19.82 -27.78 6.81
CA GLY A 120 -19.82 -27.17 5.47
C GLY A 120 -21.17 -26.59 5.06
N ARG A 121 -22.28 -27.28 5.35
CA ARG A 121 -23.64 -26.79 5.08
C ARG A 121 -23.98 -25.56 5.91
N HIS A 122 -23.63 -25.54 7.20
CA HIS A 122 -23.89 -24.39 8.06
C HIS A 122 -23.13 -23.15 7.60
N ILE A 123 -21.83 -23.29 7.28
CA ILE A 123 -21.03 -22.20 6.70
C ILE A 123 -21.68 -21.68 5.42
N GLN A 124 -22.12 -22.57 4.53
CA GLN A 124 -22.78 -22.17 3.28
C GLN A 124 -24.09 -21.41 3.53
N LEU A 125 -24.91 -21.87 4.48
CA LEU A 125 -26.16 -21.19 4.85
C LEU A 125 -25.89 -19.82 5.50
N ALA A 126 -24.86 -19.72 6.33
CA ALA A 126 -24.44 -18.46 6.94
C ALA A 126 -23.99 -17.45 5.86
N LEU A 127 -23.21 -17.90 4.88
CA LEU A 127 -22.81 -17.07 3.72
C LEU A 127 -24.00 -16.63 2.87
N GLN A 128 -25.00 -17.51 2.68
CA GLN A 128 -26.20 -17.15 1.95
C GLN A 128 -26.97 -16.04 2.69
N ARG A 129 -27.15 -16.16 4.01
CA ARG A 129 -27.80 -15.11 4.82
C ARG A 129 -27.03 -13.79 4.77
N LEU A 130 -25.70 -13.82 4.87
CA LEU A 130 -24.89 -12.62 4.76
C LEU A 130 -25.07 -11.93 3.40
N ARG A 131 -25.16 -12.71 2.32
CA ARG A 131 -25.44 -12.17 0.98
C ARG A 131 -26.81 -11.50 0.94
N GLU A 132 -27.84 -12.16 1.46
CA GLU A 132 -29.20 -11.62 1.50
C GLU A 132 -29.25 -10.29 2.28
N GLU A 133 -28.66 -10.25 3.48
CA GLU A 133 -28.60 -9.06 4.34
C GLU A 133 -27.86 -7.88 3.66
N MET A 134 -26.73 -8.19 3.02
CA MET A 134 -25.93 -7.18 2.32
C MET A 134 -26.56 -6.71 1.01
N GLU A 135 -27.38 -7.53 0.35
CA GLU A 135 -28.15 -7.12 -0.83
C GLU A 135 -29.31 -6.21 -0.45
N VAL A 136 -30.01 -6.47 0.67
CA VAL A 136 -31.04 -5.57 1.22
C VAL A 136 -30.45 -4.20 1.56
N SER A 137 -29.29 -4.18 2.23
CA SER A 137 -28.60 -2.94 2.61
C SER A 137 -28.11 -2.08 1.43
N ARG A 138 -28.10 -2.61 0.19
CA ARG A 138 -27.77 -1.85 -1.03
C ARG A 138 -28.97 -1.15 -1.66
N HIS A 139 -30.18 -1.50 -1.24
CA HIS A 139 -31.44 -1.03 -1.80
C HIS A 139 -32.21 -0.09 -0.86
N GLU A 140 -31.72 0.09 0.35
CA GLU A 140 -32.12 1.15 1.31
C GLU A 140 -31.26 2.40 1.11
#